data_AF-A0A817RLC7-F1
#
_entry.id   AF-A0A817RLC7-F1
#
_cell.length_a   1.000
_cell.length_b   1.000
_cell.length_c   1.000
_cell.angle_alpha   90.00
_cell.angle_beta   90.00
_cell.angle_gamma   90.00
#
_symmetry.space_group_name_H-M   'P 1'
#
loop_
_entity.id
_entity.type
_entity.pdbx_description
1 polymer ?
#
loop_
_entity_poly.entity_id
_entity_poly.type
_entity_poly.pdbx_seq_one_letter_code
_entity_poly.pdbx_strand_id
1 'polypeptide(L)'
;MQYIPLRSTYKVGTRQSELALIQTESVIGQLNKFYPHIKYEVIKIKTIGDKNLATPLANIGDKGLFTKELEIELDQKNIDFVVHSLKDVPSTTLPPNMVIGAILERADARDAVVIAPWRNEKSLNELPAGSVIGTSSTRRIAQLKLNYPQFTYKNIRGNMNTRWEKLNNQELGYDAMIAAVAGFQRLNWTDRISEIIEPDRVLYAIGQGALGIECRHDDNDTIRMLSVLNHEPTVICCVAERAFLKRIEGGCSIPNAVRTEYDGKGLTLNGILLNLDGSRYVKDHIENLDLTISMTTPIPSFLVSQTDDDLLLTDDDIQSHPINLKRKRADSNNDVILHPLSTTTSSTSSSTTIENVPLLRHYAHVCSVNINETILENAELCGTNLAVKLMQMGADSILEEIRHNITITPI
;
A
#
# COMPACT_ATOMS: atom_id res chain seq x y z
N MET A 1 -16.56 -18.13 -18.93
CA MET A 1 -15.71 -18.74 -19.97
C MET A 1 -14.29 -18.28 -19.71
N GLN A 2 -13.32 -19.19 -19.59
CA GLN A 2 -11.93 -18.83 -19.26
C GLN A 2 -11.29 -18.12 -20.47
N TYR A 3 -10.62 -16.99 -20.24
CA TYR A 3 -9.91 -16.26 -21.30
C TYR A 3 -8.75 -17.10 -21.84
N ILE A 4 -8.52 -17.09 -23.16
CA ILE A 4 -7.42 -17.80 -23.81
C ILE A 4 -6.31 -16.78 -24.10
N PRO A 5 -5.12 -16.91 -23.49
CA PRO A 5 -3.99 -16.02 -23.75
C PRO A 5 -3.54 -16.09 -25.21
N LEU A 6 -3.16 -14.95 -25.79
CA LEU A 6 -2.76 -14.84 -27.20
C LEU A 6 -1.31 -15.25 -27.45
N ARG A 7 -0.45 -15.16 -26.42
CA ARG A 7 0.98 -15.48 -26.50
C ARG A 7 1.24 -16.87 -25.98
N SER A 8 2.18 -17.60 -26.57
CA SER A 8 2.64 -18.90 -26.04
C SER A 8 3.71 -18.78 -24.95
N THR A 9 4.27 -17.59 -24.74
CA THR A 9 5.34 -17.32 -23.77
C THR A 9 5.15 -15.95 -23.13
N TYR A 10 5.31 -15.85 -21.82
CA TYR A 10 5.37 -14.60 -21.06
C TYR A 10 6.66 -14.51 -20.26
N LYS A 11 7.30 -13.35 -20.28
CA LYS A 11 8.50 -13.03 -19.50
C LYS A 11 8.11 -12.38 -18.18
N VAL A 12 8.54 -12.98 -17.08
CA VAL A 12 8.14 -12.59 -15.73
C VAL A 12 9.31 -11.93 -15.01
N GLY A 13 9.21 -10.63 -14.76
CA GLY A 13 10.20 -9.90 -13.97
C GLY A 13 10.13 -10.24 -12.49
N THR A 14 11.28 -10.34 -11.85
CA THR A 14 11.37 -10.51 -10.39
C THR A 14 12.69 -10.02 -9.82
N ARG A 15 12.70 -9.68 -8.53
CA ARG A 15 13.92 -9.36 -7.79
C ARG A 15 14.74 -10.62 -7.51
N GLN A 16 16.03 -10.43 -7.23
CA GLN A 16 16.95 -11.55 -6.98
C GLN A 16 16.85 -12.17 -5.59
N SER A 17 16.10 -11.57 -4.66
CA SER A 17 15.96 -12.12 -3.31
C SER A 17 15.19 -13.44 -3.31
N GLU A 18 15.57 -14.37 -2.44
CA GLU A 18 14.93 -15.68 -2.28
C GLU A 18 13.40 -15.57 -2.12
N LEU A 19 12.93 -14.68 -1.24
CA LEU A 19 11.50 -14.45 -1.03
C LEU A 19 10.80 -13.95 -2.31
N ALA A 20 11.44 -13.10 -3.12
CA ALA A 20 10.86 -12.65 -4.38
C ALA A 20 10.76 -13.77 -5.41
N LEU A 21 11.78 -14.63 -5.50
CA LEU A 21 11.76 -15.81 -6.37
C LEU A 21 10.66 -16.79 -5.98
N ILE A 22 10.53 -17.12 -4.69
CA ILE A 22 9.45 -17.99 -4.19
C ILE A 22 8.06 -17.42 -4.50
N GLN A 23 7.90 -16.10 -4.36
CA GLN A 23 6.64 -15.42 -4.71
C GLN A 23 6.34 -15.54 -6.20
N THR A 24 7.33 -15.29 -7.07
CA THR A 24 7.19 -15.43 -8.52
C THR A 24 6.88 -16.87 -8.94
N GLU A 25 7.58 -17.85 -8.37
CA GLU A 25 7.35 -19.27 -8.63
C GLU A 25 5.95 -19.72 -8.18
N SER A 26 5.47 -19.23 -7.03
CA SER A 26 4.11 -19.48 -6.55
C SER A 26 3.04 -18.94 -7.51
N VAL A 27 3.23 -17.73 -8.02
CA VAL A 27 2.33 -17.13 -9.03
C VAL A 27 2.34 -17.95 -10.33
N ILE A 28 3.52 -18.29 -10.85
CA ILE A 28 3.64 -19.13 -12.06
C ILE A 28 3.01 -20.50 -11.84
N GLY A 29 3.21 -21.11 -10.67
CA GLY A 29 2.59 -22.37 -10.29
C GLY A 29 1.06 -22.32 -10.31
N GLN A 30 0.46 -21.20 -9.92
CA GLN A 30 -0.99 -20.99 -10.04
C GLN A 30 -1.43 -20.78 -11.49
N LEU A 31 -0.72 -19.95 -12.26
CA LEU A 31 -1.01 -19.74 -13.68
C LEU A 31 -0.94 -21.04 -14.48
N ASN A 32 0.04 -21.90 -14.22
CA ASN A 32 0.18 -23.20 -14.88
C ASN A 32 -1.02 -24.13 -14.68
N LYS A 33 -1.78 -23.99 -13.58
CA LYS A 33 -3.02 -24.77 -13.37
C LYS A 33 -4.12 -24.35 -14.35
N PHE A 34 -4.16 -23.07 -14.70
CA PHE A 34 -5.13 -22.49 -15.62
C PHE A 34 -4.66 -22.56 -17.08
N TYR A 35 -3.36 -22.43 -17.31
CA TYR A 35 -2.74 -22.26 -18.62
C TYR A 35 -1.50 -23.15 -18.81
N PRO A 36 -1.63 -24.49 -18.77
CA PRO A 36 -0.50 -25.42 -18.79
C PRO A 36 0.32 -25.42 -20.08
N HIS A 37 -0.22 -24.85 -21.16
CA HIS A 37 0.43 -24.76 -22.47
C HIS A 37 1.28 -23.48 -22.63
N ILE A 38 1.20 -22.56 -21.66
CA ILE A 38 1.93 -21.29 -21.68
C ILE A 38 3.28 -21.48 -21.00
N LYS A 39 4.34 -20.95 -21.63
CA LYS A 39 5.68 -20.92 -21.04
C LYS A 39 5.87 -19.62 -20.26
N TYR A 40 6.38 -19.70 -19.03
CA TYR A 40 6.74 -18.54 -18.21
C TYR A 40 8.27 -18.47 -18.05
N GLU A 41 8.89 -17.40 -18.53
CA GLU A 41 10.34 -17.19 -18.47
C GLU A 41 10.69 -16.17 -17.38
N VAL A 42 11.33 -16.63 -16.29
CA VAL A 42 11.68 -15.76 -15.17
C VAL A 42 12.93 -14.93 -15.47
N ILE A 43 12.79 -13.60 -15.46
CA ILE A 43 13.85 -12.63 -15.68
C ILE A 43 14.20 -11.94 -14.36
N LYS A 44 15.42 -12.19 -13.88
CA LYS A 44 15.92 -11.68 -12.59
C LYS A 44 16.54 -10.30 -12.76
N ILE A 45 15.98 -9.29 -12.10
CA ILE A 45 16.40 -7.88 -12.22
C ILE A 45 16.94 -7.39 -10.87
N LYS A 46 18.05 -6.62 -10.89
CA LYS A 46 18.66 -6.02 -9.69
C LYS A 46 18.15 -4.60 -9.50
N THR A 47 17.61 -4.28 -8.33
CA THR A 47 17.09 -2.94 -8.04
C THR A 47 18.06 -2.09 -7.20
N ILE A 48 17.89 -0.77 -7.15
CA ILE A 48 18.66 0.11 -6.25
C ILE A 48 18.49 -0.30 -4.78
N GLY A 49 17.29 -0.72 -4.36
CA GLY A 49 17.03 -1.19 -3.01
C GLY A 49 17.81 -2.43 -2.61
N ASP A 50 18.26 -3.23 -3.58
CA ASP A 50 19.16 -4.37 -3.35
C ASP A 50 20.63 -3.94 -3.22
N LYS A 51 21.00 -2.77 -3.78
CA LYS A 51 22.37 -2.24 -3.78
C LYS A 51 22.66 -1.32 -2.59
N ASN A 52 21.69 -0.49 -2.18
CA ASN A 52 21.89 0.48 -1.09
C ASN A 52 21.29 0.01 0.24
N LEU A 53 22.13 -0.66 1.04
CA LEU A 53 21.78 -1.13 2.39
C LEU A 53 22.20 -0.16 3.52
N ALA A 54 23.02 0.85 3.22
CA ALA A 54 23.66 1.72 4.22
C ALA A 54 22.76 2.90 4.63
N THR A 55 21.92 3.42 3.73
CA THR A 55 21.08 4.59 4.01
C THR A 55 19.74 4.17 4.68
N PRO A 56 19.25 4.90 5.71
CA PRO A 56 17.92 4.69 6.28
C PRO A 56 16.79 4.86 5.24
N LEU A 57 15.71 4.05 5.30
CA LEU A 57 14.60 4.11 4.34
C LEU A 57 13.97 5.50 4.21
N ALA A 58 13.76 6.17 5.35
CA ALA A 58 13.19 7.51 5.39
C ALA A 58 14.03 8.55 4.64
N ASN A 59 15.33 8.27 4.43
CA ASN A 59 16.29 9.20 3.83
C ASN A 59 16.59 8.89 2.36
N ILE A 60 16.15 7.75 1.82
CA ILE A 60 16.43 7.37 0.42
C ILE A 60 15.40 7.98 -0.56
N GLY A 61 14.31 8.54 -0.05
CA GLY A 61 13.23 9.08 -0.89
C GLY A 61 12.35 7.97 -1.45
N ASP A 62 11.04 8.24 -1.49
CA ASP A 62 9.97 7.26 -1.72
C ASP A 62 9.79 6.79 -3.18
N LYS A 63 10.70 7.15 -4.09
CA LYS A 63 10.52 6.90 -5.53
C LYS A 63 10.99 5.50 -5.91
N GLY A 64 10.12 4.50 -5.72
CA GLY A 64 10.20 3.21 -6.43
C GLY A 64 11.47 2.40 -6.16
N LEU A 65 12.01 2.44 -4.93
CA LEU A 65 13.29 1.81 -4.56
C LEU A 65 13.41 0.33 -4.99
N PHE A 66 12.27 -0.37 -5.02
CA PHE A 66 12.18 -1.79 -5.36
C PHE A 66 11.42 -2.06 -6.66
N THR A 67 10.85 -1.04 -7.32
CA THR A 67 10.00 -1.20 -8.51
C THR A 67 10.59 -0.57 -9.76
N LYS A 68 11.40 0.50 -9.63
CA LYS A 68 11.83 1.32 -10.75
C LYS A 68 12.54 0.56 -11.87
N GLU A 69 13.49 -0.31 -11.56
CA GLU A 69 14.17 -1.10 -12.59
C GLU A 69 13.22 -2.12 -13.25
N LEU A 70 12.24 -2.64 -12.52
CA LEU A 70 11.23 -3.56 -13.06
C LEU A 70 10.26 -2.82 -13.99
N GLU A 71 9.85 -1.61 -13.60
CA GLU A 71 9.01 -0.71 -14.40
C GLU A 71 9.69 -0.30 -15.72
N ILE A 72 11.01 -0.05 -15.71
CA ILE A 72 11.78 0.23 -16.93
C ILE A 72 11.73 -0.96 -17.89
N GLU A 73 11.91 -2.18 -17.39
CA GLU A 73 11.88 -3.39 -18.21
C GLU A 73 10.46 -3.69 -18.74
N LEU A 74 9.41 -3.36 -17.98
CA LEU A 74 8.02 -3.42 -18.43
C LEU A 74 7.76 -2.43 -19.57
N ASP A 75 8.20 -1.18 -19.41
CA ASP A 75 8.03 -0.10 -20.39
C ASP A 75 8.74 -0.41 -21.71
N GLN A 76 9.97 -0.93 -21.61
CA GLN A 76 10.77 -1.39 -22.76
C GLN A 76 10.27 -2.69 -23.37
N LYS A 77 9.23 -3.32 -22.81
CA LYS A 77 8.67 -4.61 -23.26
C LYS A 77 9.68 -5.77 -23.22
N ASN A 78 10.69 -5.65 -22.35
CA ASN A 78 11.65 -6.72 -22.10
C ASN A 78 11.06 -7.82 -21.20
N ILE A 79 10.06 -7.46 -20.38
CA ILE A 79 9.23 -8.36 -19.59
C ILE A 79 7.74 -8.03 -19.79
N ASP A 80 6.85 -8.96 -19.48
CA ASP A 80 5.40 -8.82 -19.66
C ASP A 80 4.66 -8.44 -18.37
N PHE A 81 5.06 -9.04 -17.25
CA PHE A 81 4.53 -8.71 -15.93
C PHE A 81 5.56 -8.94 -14.83
N VAL A 82 5.32 -8.36 -13.66
CA VAL A 82 6.19 -8.43 -12.49
C VAL A 82 5.38 -8.85 -11.27
N VAL A 83 5.96 -9.72 -10.43
CA VAL A 83 5.35 -10.13 -9.16
C VAL A 83 5.95 -9.34 -8.01
N HIS A 84 5.10 -8.69 -7.22
CA HIS A 84 5.49 -7.91 -6.05
C HIS A 84 4.77 -8.37 -4.79
N SER A 85 5.44 -8.18 -3.65
CA SER A 85 4.70 -7.96 -2.40
C SER A 85 3.98 -6.63 -2.53
N LEU A 86 2.65 -6.61 -2.40
CA LEU A 86 1.85 -5.44 -2.80
C LEU A 86 2.19 -4.18 -2.00
N LYS A 87 2.59 -4.33 -0.74
CA LYS A 87 3.06 -3.22 0.11
C LYS A 87 4.30 -2.48 -0.41
N ASP A 88 5.07 -3.11 -1.30
CA ASP A 88 6.28 -2.52 -1.89
C ASP A 88 5.96 -1.80 -3.22
N VAL A 89 4.70 -1.89 -3.71
CA VAL A 89 4.23 -1.19 -4.92
C VAL A 89 3.63 0.15 -4.51
N PRO A 90 4.24 1.29 -4.88
CA PRO A 90 3.73 2.60 -4.53
C PRO A 90 2.28 2.80 -5.03
N SER A 91 1.41 3.38 -4.19
CA SER A 91 0.06 3.79 -4.60
C SER A 91 0.00 5.22 -5.14
N THR A 92 1.00 6.04 -4.84
CA THR A 92 1.09 7.46 -5.22
C THR A 92 1.94 7.71 -6.47
N THR A 93 2.86 6.79 -6.80
CA THR A 93 3.88 7.00 -7.82
C THR A 93 3.97 5.91 -8.88
N LEU A 94 2.99 4.99 -8.95
CA LEU A 94 2.94 4.01 -10.04
C LEU A 94 2.84 4.75 -11.40
N PRO A 95 3.70 4.42 -12.38
CA PRO A 95 3.67 5.09 -13.69
C PRO A 95 2.28 5.00 -14.35
N PRO A 96 1.82 6.06 -15.05
CA PRO A 96 0.47 6.07 -15.66
C PRO A 96 0.21 4.97 -16.69
N ASN A 97 1.27 4.42 -17.29
CA ASN A 97 1.20 3.32 -18.25
C ASN A 97 1.30 1.93 -17.60
N MET A 98 1.33 1.84 -16.28
CA MET A 98 1.38 0.59 -15.52
C MET A 98 0.13 0.41 -14.66
N VAL A 99 -0.28 -0.84 -14.45
CA VAL A 99 -1.39 -1.22 -13.59
C VAL A 99 -1.08 -2.50 -12.83
N ILE A 100 -1.76 -2.70 -11.71
CA ILE A 100 -1.83 -3.99 -11.03
C ILE A 100 -2.93 -4.80 -11.71
N GLY A 101 -2.55 -5.76 -12.56
CA GLY A 101 -3.47 -6.59 -13.32
C GLY A 101 -4.08 -7.75 -12.52
N ALA A 102 -3.47 -8.13 -11.40
CA ALA A 102 -4.07 -9.06 -10.46
C ALA A 102 -3.58 -8.90 -9.02
N ILE A 103 -4.45 -9.24 -8.06
CA ILE A 103 -4.09 -9.38 -6.64
C ILE A 103 -4.57 -10.75 -6.15
N LEU A 104 -3.61 -11.55 -5.67
CA LEU A 104 -3.85 -12.91 -5.20
C LEU A 104 -4.44 -12.93 -3.79
N GLU A 105 -4.91 -14.09 -3.38
CA GLU A 105 -5.36 -14.36 -2.00
C GLU A 105 -4.32 -13.90 -0.97
N ARG A 106 -4.79 -13.17 0.04
CA ARG A 106 -3.94 -12.56 1.07
C ARG A 106 -3.42 -13.62 2.03
N ALA A 107 -2.11 -13.68 2.19
CA ALA A 107 -1.51 -14.32 3.36
C ALA A 107 -1.74 -13.46 4.62
N ASP A 108 -1.35 -13.96 5.79
CA ASP A 108 -1.54 -13.23 7.04
C ASP A 108 -0.85 -11.85 6.99
N ALA A 109 -1.67 -10.80 7.14
CA ALA A 109 -1.25 -9.41 7.03
C ALA A 109 -0.56 -8.89 8.30
N ARG A 110 -0.62 -9.62 9.42
CA ARG A 110 -0.09 -9.17 10.71
C ARG A 110 1.44 -9.12 10.75
N ASP A 111 1.95 -8.46 11.77
CA ASP A 111 3.38 -8.41 12.08
C ASP A 111 3.74 -9.52 13.08
N ALA A 112 4.88 -10.17 12.86
CA ALA A 112 5.45 -11.20 13.71
C ALA A 112 6.63 -10.63 14.50
N VAL A 113 6.70 -11.02 15.76
CA VAL A 113 7.85 -10.85 16.65
C VAL A 113 8.68 -12.11 16.58
N VAL A 114 9.99 -11.92 16.43
CA VAL A 114 10.98 -12.99 16.54
C VAL A 114 11.96 -12.58 17.63
N ILE A 115 11.90 -13.28 18.76
CA ILE A 115 12.86 -13.11 19.86
C ILE A 115 14.21 -13.71 19.44
N ALA A 116 15.31 -13.06 19.83
CA ALA A 116 16.63 -13.52 19.49
C ALA A 116 16.92 -14.95 20.02
N PRO A 117 17.61 -15.82 19.28
CA PRO A 117 17.77 -17.23 19.69
C PRO A 117 18.50 -17.47 21.02
N TRP A 118 19.30 -16.52 21.51
CA TRP A 118 19.97 -16.61 22.83
C TRP A 118 19.08 -16.18 23.99
N ARG A 119 17.85 -15.75 23.72
CA ARG A 119 16.87 -15.35 24.72
C ARG A 119 15.86 -16.46 24.99
N ASN A 120 15.29 -16.43 26.20
CA ASN A 120 14.31 -17.43 26.65
C ASN A 120 12.86 -16.96 26.51
N GLU A 121 12.65 -15.64 26.43
CA GLU A 121 11.35 -15.01 26.29
C GLU A 121 10.64 -15.43 25.01
N LYS A 122 9.31 -15.37 25.03
CA LYS A 122 8.44 -15.80 23.92
C LYS A 122 7.55 -14.69 23.37
N SER A 123 7.51 -13.53 24.00
CA SER A 123 6.67 -12.41 23.60
C SER A 123 7.34 -11.07 23.88
N LEU A 124 6.83 -9.99 23.29
CA LEU A 124 7.29 -8.64 23.63
C LEU A 124 7.07 -8.34 25.12
N ASN A 125 5.96 -8.79 25.72
CA ASN A 125 5.62 -8.52 27.12
C ASN A 125 6.58 -9.15 28.12
N GLU A 126 7.28 -10.22 27.73
CA GLU A 126 8.26 -10.89 28.59
C GLU A 126 9.65 -10.23 28.54
N LEU A 127 9.92 -9.39 27.53
CA LEU A 127 11.22 -8.73 27.39
C LEU A 127 11.43 -7.66 28.46
N PRO A 128 12.64 -7.56 29.05
CA PRO A 128 12.94 -6.53 30.03
C PRO A 128 12.92 -5.13 29.41
N ALA A 129 12.60 -4.12 30.22
CA ALA A 129 12.73 -2.72 29.82
C ALA A 129 14.15 -2.42 29.33
N GLY A 130 14.26 -1.58 28.29
CA GLY A 130 15.51 -1.28 27.61
C GLY A 130 15.88 -2.25 26.48
N SER A 131 15.18 -3.38 26.31
CA SER A 131 15.43 -4.33 25.22
C SER A 131 15.41 -3.66 23.84
N VAL A 132 16.26 -4.13 22.94
CA VAL A 132 16.49 -3.56 21.60
C VAL A 132 15.69 -4.32 20.55
N ILE A 133 14.71 -3.67 19.96
CA ILE A 133 13.81 -4.22 18.94
C ILE A 133 14.26 -3.75 17.55
N GLY A 134 14.60 -4.72 16.70
CA GLY A 134 15.04 -4.52 15.32
C GLY A 134 13.88 -4.28 14.34
N THR A 135 13.76 -3.07 13.81
CA THR A 135 12.89 -2.75 12.66
C THR A 135 13.34 -1.45 11.99
N SER A 136 13.16 -1.35 10.67
CA SER A 136 13.40 -0.11 9.90
C SER A 136 12.13 0.48 9.29
N SER A 137 10.97 -0.01 9.70
CA SER A 137 9.67 0.54 9.27
C SER A 137 9.27 1.65 10.23
N THR A 138 9.12 2.87 9.71
CA THR A 138 8.65 4.03 10.50
C THR A 138 7.25 3.77 11.05
N ARG A 139 6.36 3.16 10.26
CA ARG A 139 5.06 2.63 10.71
C ARG A 139 5.16 1.77 11.97
N ARG A 140 6.04 0.76 11.95
CA ARG A 140 6.20 -0.15 13.10
C ARG A 140 6.76 0.60 14.29
N ILE A 141 7.82 1.38 14.10
CA ILE A 141 8.49 2.11 15.18
C ILE A 141 7.50 3.04 15.89
N ALA A 142 6.73 3.84 15.15
CA ALA A 142 5.76 4.77 15.74
C ALA A 142 4.68 4.03 16.56
N GLN A 143 4.07 2.98 16.01
CA GLN A 143 3.05 2.21 16.74
C GLN A 143 3.64 1.42 17.92
N LEU A 144 4.87 0.90 17.80
CA LEU A 144 5.51 0.19 18.90
C LEU A 144 5.94 1.13 20.02
N LYS A 145 6.40 2.34 19.72
CA LYS A 145 6.68 3.36 20.75
C LYS A 145 5.41 3.77 21.50
N LEU A 146 4.29 3.85 20.79
CA LEU A 146 2.97 4.12 21.40
C LEU A 146 2.55 3.01 22.36
N ASN A 147 2.71 1.73 21.98
CA ASN A 147 2.20 0.60 22.77
C ASN A 147 3.23 -0.03 23.74
N TYR A 148 4.52 0.14 23.46
CA TYR A 148 5.66 -0.43 24.18
C TYR A 148 6.79 0.60 24.34
N PRO A 149 6.56 1.70 25.10
CA PRO A 149 7.52 2.79 25.25
C PRO A 149 8.80 2.39 26.00
N GLN A 150 8.80 1.25 26.71
CA GLN A 150 9.93 0.76 27.50
C GLN A 150 11.09 0.20 26.66
N PHE A 151 10.93 0.02 25.35
CA PHE A 151 11.95 -0.58 24.49
C PHE A 151 12.76 0.44 23.69
N THR A 152 13.95 0.02 23.28
CA THR A 152 14.79 0.76 22.33
C THR A 152 14.55 0.21 20.92
N TYR A 153 14.39 1.08 19.93
CA TYR A 153 14.16 0.65 18.54
C TYR A 153 15.38 0.94 17.67
N LYS A 154 15.93 -0.09 17.03
CA LYS A 154 17.14 -0.01 16.20
C LYS A 154 16.87 -0.49 14.78
N ASN A 155 17.48 0.18 13.82
CA ASN A 155 17.34 -0.15 12.41
C ASN A 155 17.95 -1.52 12.07
N ILE A 156 17.15 -2.42 11.49
CA ILE A 156 17.62 -3.69 10.92
C ILE A 156 17.27 -3.77 9.43
N ARG A 157 18.31 -3.79 8.59
CA ARG A 157 18.22 -3.73 7.11
C ARG A 157 18.76 -5.00 6.47
N GLY A 158 18.35 -5.24 5.23
CA GLY A 158 18.65 -6.46 4.46
C GLY A 158 17.39 -7.27 4.15
N ASN A 159 17.55 -8.32 3.36
CA ASN A 159 16.51 -9.33 3.14
C ASN A 159 16.28 -10.17 4.42
N MET A 160 15.33 -11.11 4.40
CA MET A 160 14.99 -11.92 5.57
C MET A 160 16.18 -12.72 6.12
N ASN A 161 17.04 -13.28 5.25
CA ASN A 161 18.25 -13.99 5.65
C ASN A 161 19.22 -13.07 6.41
N THR A 162 19.57 -11.92 5.84
CA THR A 162 20.49 -10.97 6.49
C THR A 162 19.94 -10.43 7.81
N ARG A 163 18.61 -10.23 7.91
CA ARG A 163 17.99 -9.80 9.17
C ARG A 163 18.04 -10.90 10.22
N TRP A 164 17.79 -12.15 9.82
CA TRP A 164 17.91 -13.30 10.71
C TRP A 164 19.35 -13.47 11.22
N GLU A 165 20.36 -13.37 10.35
CA GLU A 165 21.77 -13.42 10.75
C GLU A 165 22.13 -12.31 11.74
N LYS A 166 21.62 -11.09 11.51
CA LYS A 166 21.83 -9.97 12.44
C LYS A 166 21.15 -10.18 13.79
N LEU A 167 19.94 -10.73 13.79
CA LEU A 167 19.24 -11.13 15.01
C LEU A 167 19.93 -12.31 15.69
N ASN A 168 20.69 -13.14 14.96
CA ASN A 168 21.46 -14.26 15.52
C ASN A 168 22.92 -13.89 15.87
N ASN A 169 23.30 -12.62 15.74
CA ASN A 169 24.58 -12.12 16.24
C ASN A 169 24.39 -11.30 17.52
N GLN A 170 24.76 -11.89 18.66
CA GLN A 170 24.63 -11.27 19.99
C GLN A 170 25.42 -9.96 20.10
N GLU A 171 26.55 -9.82 19.40
CA GLU A 171 27.38 -8.60 19.42
C GLU A 171 26.65 -7.39 18.83
N LEU A 172 25.68 -7.61 17.94
CA LEU A 172 24.86 -6.53 17.35
C LEU A 172 23.77 -6.02 18.30
N GLY A 173 23.49 -6.77 19.37
CA GLY A 173 22.61 -6.37 20.47
C GLY A 173 21.16 -6.18 20.05
N TYR A 174 20.57 -7.11 19.29
CA TYR A 174 19.13 -7.14 19.02
C TYR A 174 18.46 -8.19 19.91
N ASP A 175 17.52 -7.81 20.75
CA ASP A 175 16.77 -8.74 21.60
C ASP A 175 15.57 -9.36 20.87
N ALA A 176 15.03 -8.65 19.88
CA ALA A 176 13.99 -9.15 18.97
C ALA A 176 14.05 -8.42 17.63
N MET A 177 13.35 -8.95 16.62
CA MET A 177 13.05 -8.22 15.39
C MET A 177 11.57 -8.34 15.02
N ILE A 178 11.07 -7.38 14.23
CA ILE A 178 9.70 -7.39 13.73
C ILE A 178 9.67 -7.43 12.20
N ALA A 179 8.96 -8.41 11.66
CA ALA A 179 8.75 -8.63 10.23
C ALA A 179 7.31 -9.07 9.93
N ALA A 180 6.92 -9.19 8.65
CA ALA A 180 5.55 -9.58 8.30
C ALA A 180 5.37 -11.09 8.40
N VAL A 181 4.26 -11.58 8.97
CA VAL A 181 3.96 -13.02 9.08
C VAL A 181 4.04 -13.71 7.71
N ALA A 182 3.45 -13.10 6.68
CA ALA A 182 3.49 -13.62 5.31
C ALA A 182 4.90 -13.90 4.76
N GLY A 183 5.91 -13.14 5.20
CA GLY A 183 7.30 -13.37 4.81
C GLY A 183 7.84 -14.69 5.37
N PHE A 184 7.54 -14.98 6.64
CA PHE A 184 7.91 -16.25 7.28
C PHE A 184 7.14 -17.43 6.69
N GLN A 185 5.84 -17.28 6.44
CA GLN A 185 5.02 -18.34 5.83
C GLN A 185 5.58 -18.77 4.47
N ARG A 186 5.93 -17.81 3.62
CA ARG A 186 6.48 -18.08 2.27
C ARG A 186 7.88 -18.70 2.31
N LEU A 187 8.69 -18.36 3.31
CA LEU A 187 10.02 -18.95 3.51
C LEU A 187 9.98 -20.27 4.28
N ASN A 188 8.81 -20.71 4.73
CA ASN A 188 8.64 -21.85 5.64
C ASN A 188 9.44 -21.69 6.95
N TRP A 189 9.38 -20.50 7.55
CA TRP A 189 10.07 -20.10 8.79
C TRP A 189 9.10 -19.75 9.93
N THR A 190 7.90 -20.31 9.92
CA THR A 190 6.86 -20.01 10.92
C THR A 190 7.24 -20.49 12.32
N ASP A 191 8.10 -21.50 12.42
CA ASP A 191 8.72 -22.01 13.65
C ASP A 191 9.57 -20.96 14.39
N ARG A 192 10.01 -19.91 13.68
CA ARG A 192 10.80 -18.81 14.27
C ARG A 192 9.93 -17.72 14.89
N ILE A 193 8.63 -17.69 14.58
CA ILE A 193 7.72 -16.67 15.12
C ILE A 193 7.49 -16.94 16.61
N SER A 194 7.81 -15.97 17.46
CA SER A 194 7.56 -16.06 18.90
C SER A 194 6.16 -15.56 19.26
N GLU A 195 5.73 -14.46 18.64
CA GLU A 195 4.41 -13.85 18.83
C GLU A 195 3.92 -13.26 17.51
N ILE A 196 2.62 -13.35 17.23
CA ILE A 196 1.96 -12.56 16.19
C ILE A 196 1.25 -11.40 16.87
N ILE A 197 1.54 -10.17 16.44
CA ILE A 197 0.96 -8.97 17.04
C ILE A 197 -0.43 -8.76 16.47
N GLU A 198 -1.41 -8.67 17.37
CA GLU A 198 -2.80 -8.44 16.97
C GLU A 198 -3.02 -7.00 16.47
N PRO A 199 -3.96 -6.79 15.51
CA PRO A 199 -4.21 -5.49 14.89
C PRO A 199 -4.77 -4.41 15.83
N ASP A 200 -5.28 -4.78 17.01
CA ASP A 200 -5.67 -3.84 18.06
C ASP A 200 -4.46 -3.04 18.58
N ARG A 201 -3.30 -3.69 18.65
CA ARG A 201 -2.02 -3.10 19.07
C ARG A 201 -1.26 -2.48 17.90
N VAL A 202 -1.05 -3.22 16.81
CA VAL A 202 -0.25 -2.75 15.66
C VAL A 202 -0.98 -3.04 14.36
N LEU A 203 -1.51 -1.99 13.74
CA LEU A 203 -2.08 -2.06 12.40
C LEU A 203 -0.98 -2.32 11.36
N TYR A 204 -1.32 -3.06 10.30
CA TYR A 204 -0.38 -3.50 9.28
C TYR A 204 -0.21 -2.48 8.15
N ALA A 205 0.82 -2.68 7.32
CA ALA A 205 1.03 -1.83 6.14
C ALA A 205 -0.02 -2.12 5.05
N ILE A 206 -0.35 -1.10 4.26
CA ILE A 206 -1.21 -1.23 3.07
C ILE A 206 -0.70 -2.35 2.17
N GLY A 207 -1.57 -3.26 1.76
CA GLY A 207 -1.26 -4.41 0.92
C GLY A 207 -0.35 -5.46 1.58
N GLN A 208 -0.05 -5.37 2.88
CA GLN A 208 0.78 -6.37 3.56
C GLN A 208 0.10 -7.74 3.49
N GLY A 209 0.87 -8.79 3.14
CA GLY A 209 0.35 -10.15 2.98
C GLY A 209 -0.16 -10.45 1.56
N ALA A 210 -0.56 -9.46 0.77
CA ALA A 210 -0.99 -9.67 -0.61
C ALA A 210 0.21 -9.73 -1.58
N LEU A 211 0.04 -10.47 -2.68
CA LEU A 211 0.88 -10.35 -3.88
C LEU A 211 0.13 -9.59 -4.95
N GLY A 212 0.78 -8.57 -5.52
CA GLY A 212 0.27 -7.81 -6.66
C GLY A 212 1.08 -8.12 -7.91
N ILE A 213 0.41 -8.24 -9.05
CA ILE A 213 1.05 -8.46 -10.34
C ILE A 213 0.95 -7.18 -11.17
N GLU A 214 2.08 -6.55 -11.42
CA GLU A 214 2.18 -5.32 -12.22
C GLU A 214 2.39 -5.66 -13.70
N CYS A 215 1.72 -4.94 -14.59
CA CYS A 215 1.88 -5.06 -16.05
C CYS A 215 1.55 -3.74 -16.74
N ARG A 216 1.77 -3.66 -18.05
CA ARG A 216 1.43 -2.47 -18.84
C ARG A 216 -0.09 -2.32 -18.97
N HIS A 217 -0.57 -1.09 -18.85
CA HIS A 217 -2.00 -0.75 -18.93
C HIS A 217 -2.63 -1.04 -20.29
N ASP A 218 -1.85 -0.94 -21.36
CA ASP A 218 -2.30 -1.21 -22.73
C ASP A 218 -2.21 -2.70 -23.12
N ASP A 219 -1.70 -3.56 -22.24
CA ASP A 219 -1.53 -4.99 -22.49
C ASP A 219 -2.74 -5.81 -22.02
N ASN A 220 -3.86 -5.63 -22.73
CA ASN A 220 -5.14 -6.29 -22.42
C ASN A 220 -5.05 -7.82 -22.39
N ASP A 221 -4.16 -8.41 -23.18
CA ASP A 221 -3.94 -9.87 -23.18
C ASP A 221 -3.36 -10.34 -21.84
N THR A 222 -2.27 -9.69 -21.39
CA THR A 222 -1.68 -9.95 -20.06
C THR A 222 -2.69 -9.70 -18.95
N ILE A 223 -3.41 -8.57 -18.96
CA ILE A 223 -4.40 -8.24 -17.91
C ILE A 223 -5.49 -9.32 -17.81
N ARG A 224 -6.06 -9.74 -18.96
CA ARG A 224 -7.11 -10.77 -18.98
C ARG A 224 -6.58 -12.13 -18.54
N MET A 225 -5.37 -12.51 -18.94
CA MET A 225 -4.71 -13.73 -18.50
C MET A 225 -4.47 -13.75 -16.99
N LEU A 226 -4.00 -12.63 -16.42
CA LEU A 226 -3.73 -12.51 -14.98
C LEU A 226 -5.01 -12.49 -14.13
N SER A 227 -6.14 -12.03 -14.68
CA SER A 227 -7.40 -11.86 -13.94
C SER A 227 -7.92 -13.14 -13.26
N VAL A 228 -7.55 -14.32 -13.77
CA VAL A 228 -7.91 -15.61 -13.16
C VAL A 228 -7.30 -15.81 -11.76
N LEU A 229 -6.27 -15.03 -11.42
CA LEU A 229 -5.62 -15.06 -10.11
C LEU A 229 -6.24 -14.08 -9.11
N ASN A 230 -7.17 -13.23 -9.54
CA ASN A 230 -7.81 -12.28 -8.63
C ASN A 230 -8.58 -13.02 -7.54
N HIS A 231 -8.22 -12.74 -6.29
CA HIS A 231 -9.03 -13.11 -5.14
C HIS A 231 -9.87 -11.91 -4.72
N GLU A 232 -11.17 -11.96 -5.03
CA GLU A 232 -12.08 -10.82 -4.91
C GLU A 232 -12.05 -10.13 -3.53
N PRO A 233 -12.17 -10.83 -2.39
CA PRO A 233 -12.07 -10.18 -1.08
C PRO A 233 -10.76 -9.43 -0.88
N THR A 234 -9.63 -9.99 -1.35
CA THR A 234 -8.33 -9.34 -1.21
C THR A 234 -8.19 -8.14 -2.13
N VAL A 235 -8.69 -8.22 -3.37
CA VAL A 235 -8.71 -7.08 -4.29
C VAL A 235 -9.48 -5.90 -3.68
N ILE A 236 -10.69 -6.15 -3.18
CA ILE A 236 -11.56 -5.14 -2.56
C ILE A 236 -10.85 -4.45 -1.40
N CYS A 237 -10.33 -5.24 -0.45
CA CYS A 237 -9.57 -4.71 0.68
C CYS A 237 -8.38 -3.87 0.22
N CYS A 238 -7.58 -4.36 -0.73
CA CYS A 238 -6.39 -3.67 -1.20
C CYS A 238 -6.70 -2.39 -1.97
N VAL A 239 -7.80 -2.34 -2.74
CA VAL A 239 -8.25 -1.10 -3.40
C VAL A 239 -8.55 -0.02 -2.37
N ALA A 240 -9.30 -0.35 -1.31
CA ALA A 240 -9.59 0.59 -0.23
C ALA A 240 -8.32 1.07 0.50
N GLU A 241 -7.43 0.15 0.87
CA GLU A 241 -6.16 0.51 1.53
C GLU A 241 -5.27 1.40 0.66
N ARG A 242 -5.18 1.10 -0.65
CA ARG A 242 -4.37 1.88 -1.58
C ARG A 242 -4.97 3.26 -1.84
N ALA A 243 -6.30 3.36 -1.93
CA ALA A 243 -7.00 4.64 -2.07
C ALA A 243 -6.79 5.54 -0.85
N PHE A 244 -6.88 4.96 0.36
CA PHE A 244 -6.52 5.63 1.62
C PHE A 244 -5.11 6.21 1.58
N LEU A 245 -4.11 5.40 1.24
CA LEU A 245 -2.71 5.83 1.17
C LEU A 245 -2.49 6.92 0.11
N LYS A 246 -3.11 6.76 -1.06
CA LYS A 246 -3.03 7.72 -2.16
C LYS A 246 -3.58 9.08 -1.75
N ARG A 247 -4.71 9.11 -1.01
CA ARG A 247 -5.37 10.35 -0.61
C ARG A 247 -4.64 11.10 0.52
N ILE A 248 -4.00 10.38 1.43
CA ILE A 248 -3.13 10.94 2.49
C ILE A 248 -1.81 11.48 1.93
N GLU A 249 -1.49 11.19 0.66
CA GLU A 249 -0.18 11.48 0.04
C GLU A 249 0.97 10.83 0.84
N GLY A 250 0.67 9.72 1.51
CA GLY A 250 1.62 8.96 2.30
C GLY A 250 2.57 8.18 1.40
N GLY A 251 3.85 8.51 1.42
CA GLY A 251 4.89 7.58 0.98
C GLY A 251 5.21 6.52 2.05
N CYS A 252 6.06 5.54 1.76
CA CYS A 252 6.56 4.54 2.72
C CYS A 252 7.29 5.15 3.93
N SER A 253 7.69 6.41 3.83
CA SER A 253 8.40 7.13 4.90
C SER A 253 7.46 7.66 5.99
N ILE A 254 6.18 7.85 5.68
CA ILE A 254 5.17 8.38 6.60
C ILE A 254 4.58 7.23 7.43
N PRO A 255 4.61 7.28 8.78
CA PRO A 255 3.98 6.26 9.62
C PRO A 255 2.46 6.25 9.43
N ASN A 256 1.98 5.31 8.62
CA ASN A 256 0.56 5.05 8.42
C ASN A 256 0.31 3.54 8.37
N ALA A 257 -0.88 3.13 8.78
CA ALA A 257 -1.25 1.73 8.84
C ALA A 257 -2.76 1.54 8.70
N VAL A 258 -3.15 0.32 8.37
CA VAL A 258 -4.54 -0.07 8.13
C VAL A 258 -4.86 -1.44 8.72
N ARG A 259 -6.15 -1.71 8.90
CA ARG A 259 -6.73 -3.06 8.97
C ARG A 259 -8.01 -3.06 8.18
N THR A 260 -8.13 -3.98 7.23
CA THR A 260 -9.35 -4.24 6.48
C THR A 260 -9.92 -5.62 6.73
N GLU A 261 -11.23 -5.71 6.58
CA GLU A 261 -11.99 -6.94 6.59
C GLU A 261 -13.19 -6.80 5.65
N TYR A 262 -13.44 -7.80 4.82
CA TYR A 262 -14.59 -7.86 3.91
C TYR A 262 -15.30 -9.19 4.13
N ASP A 263 -16.56 -9.14 4.53
CA ASP A 263 -17.36 -10.33 4.89
C ASP A 263 -18.17 -10.90 3.70
N GLY A 264 -17.93 -10.40 2.49
CA GLY A 264 -18.70 -10.74 1.28
C GLY A 264 -19.81 -9.73 0.95
N LYS A 265 -20.09 -8.78 1.85
CA LYS A 265 -21.05 -7.70 1.60
C LYS A 265 -20.53 -6.35 2.08
N GLY A 266 -20.07 -6.30 3.33
CA GLY A 266 -19.61 -5.10 4.00
C GLY A 266 -18.10 -5.04 4.15
N LEU A 267 -17.55 -3.84 3.95
CA LEU A 267 -16.13 -3.54 4.14
C LEU A 267 -15.93 -2.73 5.42
N THR A 268 -15.10 -3.24 6.32
CA THR A 268 -14.57 -2.49 7.46
C THR A 268 -13.14 -2.10 7.17
N LEU A 269 -12.81 -0.81 7.33
CA LEU A 269 -11.47 -0.26 7.15
C LEU A 269 -11.11 0.59 8.37
N ASN A 270 -10.05 0.22 9.07
CA ASN A 270 -9.41 0.99 10.13
C ASN A 270 -8.16 1.64 9.57
N GLY A 271 -7.85 2.87 9.98
CA GLY A 271 -6.69 3.61 9.53
C GLY A 271 -6.09 4.43 10.66
N ILE A 272 -4.76 4.53 10.67
CA ILE A 272 -4.01 5.39 11.59
C ILE A 272 -2.91 6.11 10.84
N LEU A 273 -2.66 7.35 11.23
CA LEU A 273 -1.50 8.15 10.84
C LEU A 273 -0.82 8.68 12.09
N LEU A 274 0.50 8.53 12.19
CA LEU A 274 1.29 8.94 13.35
C LEU A 274 2.48 9.79 12.93
N ASN A 275 3.00 10.60 13.86
CA ASN A 275 4.32 11.19 13.71
C ASN A 275 5.42 10.12 13.93
N LEU A 276 6.69 10.48 13.67
CA LEU A 276 7.80 9.52 13.61
C LEU A 276 8.09 8.81 14.94
N ASP A 277 7.78 9.44 16.08
CA ASP A 277 7.97 8.85 17.41
C ASP A 277 6.69 8.25 18.01
N GLY A 278 5.53 8.42 17.36
CA GLY A 278 4.24 7.88 17.79
C GLY A 278 3.54 8.69 18.89
N SER A 279 4.11 9.82 19.33
CA SER A 279 3.51 10.67 20.38
C SER A 279 2.25 11.41 19.93
N ARG A 280 2.09 11.63 18.62
CA ARG A 280 0.90 12.22 18.00
C ARG A 280 0.36 11.29 16.94
N TYR A 281 -0.95 11.07 16.96
CA TYR A 281 -1.63 10.28 15.94
C TYR A 281 -3.08 10.69 15.74
N VAL A 282 -3.63 10.33 14.59
CA VAL A 282 -5.07 10.27 14.34
C VAL A 282 -5.44 8.87 13.88
N LYS A 283 -6.50 8.30 14.46
CA LYS A 283 -6.98 6.95 14.16
C LYS A 283 -8.49 7.00 14.04
N ASP A 284 -9.02 6.32 13.04
CA ASP A 284 -10.45 6.17 12.87
C ASP A 284 -10.76 4.96 11.98
N HIS A 285 -12.05 4.71 11.74
CA HIS A 285 -12.53 3.62 10.92
C HIS A 285 -13.81 3.99 10.15
N ILE A 286 -14.07 3.18 9.12
CA ILE A 286 -15.36 3.02 8.49
C ILE A 286 -15.79 1.58 8.78
N GLU A 287 -16.96 1.42 9.38
CA GLU A 287 -17.48 0.12 9.77
C GLU A 287 -18.50 -0.38 8.75
N ASN A 288 -18.32 -1.63 8.32
CA ASN A 288 -19.30 -2.44 7.61
C ASN A 288 -20.03 -1.73 6.44
N LEU A 289 -19.27 -1.03 5.59
CA LEU A 289 -19.83 -0.32 4.44
C LEU A 289 -20.31 -1.33 3.39
N ASP A 290 -21.62 -1.37 3.14
CA ASP A 290 -22.22 -2.21 2.09
C ASP A 290 -21.75 -1.75 0.70
N LEU A 291 -20.94 -2.57 0.04
CA LEU A 291 -20.35 -2.24 -1.25
C LEU A 291 -21.30 -2.51 -2.44
N THR A 292 -22.45 -3.13 -2.21
CA THR A 292 -23.41 -3.49 -3.27
C THR A 292 -24.34 -2.36 -3.66
N ILE A 293 -24.42 -1.31 -2.84
CA ILE A 293 -25.30 -0.16 -3.05
C ILE A 293 -24.57 0.87 -3.91
N SER A 294 -25.19 1.34 -4.99
CA SER A 294 -24.64 2.46 -5.76
C SER A 294 -24.66 3.73 -4.91
N MET A 295 -23.48 4.17 -4.46
CA MET A 295 -23.35 5.40 -3.68
C MET A 295 -23.51 6.62 -4.59
N THR A 296 -24.73 7.13 -4.74
CA THR A 296 -25.02 8.38 -5.49
C THR A 296 -24.69 9.64 -4.69
N THR A 297 -24.19 9.50 -3.46
CA THR A 297 -23.83 10.60 -2.56
C THR A 297 -22.58 10.26 -1.75
N PRO A 298 -21.72 11.25 -1.39
CA PRO A 298 -20.66 11.04 -0.40
C PRO A 298 -21.27 10.46 0.89
N ILE A 299 -20.56 9.53 1.53
CA ILE A 299 -21.00 8.88 2.78
C ILE A 299 -21.48 9.98 3.74
N PRO A 300 -22.74 9.93 4.21
CA PRO A 300 -23.25 10.93 5.13
C PRO A 300 -22.34 11.03 6.35
N SER A 301 -22.09 12.24 6.83
CA SER A 301 -21.27 12.58 8.01
C SER A 301 -21.74 11.94 9.33
N PHE A 302 -22.70 11.02 9.30
CA PHE A 302 -23.36 10.42 10.46
C PHE A 302 -22.95 8.97 10.76
N LEU A 303 -21.97 8.40 10.04
CA LEU A 303 -21.26 7.18 10.47
C LEU A 303 -19.99 7.50 11.31
N VAL A 304 -19.93 8.72 11.85
CA VAL A 304 -18.94 9.12 12.85
C VAL A 304 -19.38 8.53 14.18
N SER A 305 -18.85 7.37 14.57
CA SER A 305 -18.89 6.95 15.96
C SER A 305 -18.20 8.03 16.81
N GLN A 306 -18.88 8.51 17.85
CA GLN A 306 -18.22 9.26 18.91
C GLN A 306 -17.16 8.35 19.54
N THR A 307 -15.93 8.82 19.57
CA THR A 307 -14.85 8.17 20.31
C THR A 307 -15.12 8.34 21.80
N ASP A 308 -15.34 7.23 22.51
CA ASP A 308 -15.02 7.14 23.93
C ASP A 308 -13.49 7.11 24.05
N ASP A 309 -12.90 8.25 24.41
CA ASP A 309 -11.79 8.33 25.37
C ASP A 309 -11.40 9.80 25.56
N ASP A 310 -11.78 10.33 26.73
CA ASP A 310 -11.30 11.59 27.28
C ASP A 310 -9.78 11.52 27.49
N LEU A 311 -9.04 12.37 26.78
CA LEU A 311 -7.73 12.83 27.23
C LEU A 311 -7.68 14.36 27.19
N LEU A 312 -8.02 14.90 28.38
CA LEU A 312 -7.70 16.20 28.95
C LEU A 312 -6.56 16.95 28.24
N LEU A 313 -6.92 17.94 27.42
CA LEU A 313 -6.13 19.14 27.28
C LEU A 313 -6.59 20.10 28.38
N THR A 314 -5.72 20.38 29.33
CA THR A 314 -5.96 21.39 30.37
C THR A 314 -6.09 22.77 29.73
N ASP A 315 -7.17 23.47 30.08
CA ASP A 315 -7.45 24.85 29.73
C ASP A 315 -6.33 25.79 30.21
N ASP A 316 -5.34 26.05 29.36
CA ASP A 316 -4.44 27.20 29.45
C ASP A 316 -3.69 27.32 28.12
N ASP A 317 -4.37 27.89 27.11
CA ASP A 317 -3.80 28.69 26.02
C ASP A 317 -4.85 28.83 24.91
N ILE A 318 -5.65 29.90 24.96
CA ILE A 318 -6.14 30.71 23.82
C ILE A 318 -6.94 31.87 24.45
N GLN A 319 -6.26 32.98 24.73
CA GLN A 319 -6.90 34.28 24.82
C GLN A 319 -6.29 35.23 23.79
N SER A 320 -7.19 35.95 23.12
CA SER A 320 -6.99 37.13 22.27
C SER A 320 -6.66 36.89 20.79
N HIS A 321 -7.65 37.10 19.91
CA HIS A 321 -7.73 38.25 18.98
C HIS A 321 -8.98 38.13 18.07
N PRO A 322 -9.88 39.12 18.00
CA PRO A 322 -11.05 39.08 17.13
C PRO A 322 -10.71 39.54 15.70
N ILE A 323 -11.00 38.70 14.70
CA ILE A 323 -10.92 39.04 13.27
C ILE A 323 -12.22 39.73 12.84
N ASN A 324 -12.08 40.91 12.25
CA ASN A 324 -13.14 41.80 11.81
C ASN A 324 -13.49 41.52 10.32
N LEU A 325 -14.70 41.03 10.05
CA LEU A 325 -15.21 40.81 8.69
C LEU A 325 -15.81 42.10 8.11
N LYS A 326 -15.20 42.65 7.05
CA LYS A 326 -15.84 43.65 6.18
C LYS A 326 -16.07 43.08 4.78
N ARG A 327 -17.36 42.95 4.44
CA ARG A 327 -17.89 42.75 3.08
C ARG A 327 -17.54 43.95 2.19
N LYS A 328 -17.22 43.68 0.92
CA LYS A 328 -17.44 44.64 -0.19
C LYS A 328 -17.97 43.91 -1.41
N ARG A 329 -19.10 44.42 -1.94
CA ARG A 329 -19.76 44.01 -3.18
C ARG A 329 -19.22 44.82 -4.36
N ALA A 330 -19.23 44.14 -5.51
CA ALA A 330 -19.59 44.54 -6.88
C ALA A 330 -18.88 45.72 -7.55
N ASP A 331 -18.35 45.42 -8.76
CA ASP A 331 -18.60 46.07 -10.07
C ASP A 331 -17.75 45.30 -11.10
N SER A 332 -17.95 45.28 -12.42
CA SER A 332 -19.08 45.30 -13.35
C SER A 332 -18.43 44.98 -14.74
N ASN A 333 -19.23 44.49 -15.69
CA ASN A 333 -18.98 44.49 -17.15
C ASN A 333 -17.84 43.65 -17.75
N ASN A 334 -18.19 42.59 -18.49
CA ASN A 334 -18.26 42.67 -19.96
C ASN A 334 -18.82 41.38 -20.58
N ASP A 335 -19.89 41.53 -21.36
CA ASP A 335 -20.46 40.55 -22.28
C ASP A 335 -19.54 40.32 -23.47
N VAL A 336 -19.37 39.05 -23.91
CA VAL A 336 -19.36 38.69 -25.34
C VAL A 336 -19.98 37.30 -25.52
N ILE A 337 -21.08 37.28 -26.28
CA ILE A 337 -21.81 36.12 -26.80
C ILE A 337 -21.18 35.70 -28.13
N LEU A 338 -20.89 34.40 -28.36
CA LEU A 338 -20.90 33.77 -29.69
C LEU A 338 -21.24 32.27 -29.61
N HIS A 339 -22.24 31.87 -30.39
CA HIS A 339 -22.67 30.50 -30.75
C HIS A 339 -22.97 30.54 -32.29
N PRO A 340 -23.20 29.42 -33.01
CA PRO A 340 -22.35 28.28 -33.37
C PRO A 340 -22.38 27.97 -34.91
N LEU A 341 -21.99 26.75 -35.34
CA LEU A 341 -22.13 26.09 -36.69
C LEU A 341 -21.03 26.39 -37.74
N SER A 342 -20.58 25.51 -38.65
CA SER A 342 -20.95 24.13 -39.06
C SER A 342 -19.90 23.55 -40.05
N THR A 343 -19.75 22.22 -40.02
CA THR A 343 -19.48 21.24 -41.12
C THR A 343 -18.54 21.55 -42.30
N THR A 344 -17.63 20.61 -42.59
CA THR A 344 -17.44 20.04 -43.94
C THR A 344 -16.73 18.69 -43.88
N THR A 345 -17.25 17.75 -44.68
CA THR A 345 -16.80 16.38 -44.91
C THR A 345 -15.69 16.30 -45.95
N SER A 346 -14.72 15.40 -45.78
CA SER A 346 -14.01 14.79 -46.91
C SER A 346 -13.56 13.37 -46.58
N SER A 347 -13.87 12.47 -47.51
CA SER A 347 -13.57 11.04 -47.53
C SER A 347 -12.19 10.79 -48.16
N THR A 348 -11.39 9.87 -47.60
CA THR A 348 -10.81 8.68 -48.28
C THR A 348 -9.62 8.09 -47.51
N SER A 349 -9.66 6.77 -47.36
CA SER A 349 -8.58 5.78 -47.38
C SER A 349 -8.66 4.81 -46.18
N SER A 350 -8.95 3.57 -46.53
CA SER A 350 -9.00 2.41 -45.66
C SER A 350 -7.59 2.08 -45.16
N SER A 351 -7.21 2.65 -44.01
CA SER A 351 -6.33 1.97 -43.09
C SER A 351 -7.21 1.12 -42.18
N THR A 352 -6.88 -0.14 -42.00
CA THR A 352 -7.36 -0.92 -40.86
C THR A 352 -6.79 -0.24 -39.62
N THR A 353 -7.51 0.76 -39.12
CA THR A 353 -7.32 1.29 -37.78
C THR A 353 -7.37 0.08 -36.86
N ILE A 354 -6.26 -0.16 -36.14
CA ILE A 354 -6.32 -0.86 -34.86
C ILE A 354 -7.44 -0.15 -34.12
N GLU A 355 -8.61 -0.79 -34.01
CA GLU A 355 -9.70 -0.25 -33.21
C GLU A 355 -9.07 0.12 -31.87
N ASN A 356 -9.20 1.38 -31.46
CA ASN A 356 -8.77 1.84 -30.15
C ASN A 356 -9.53 1.00 -29.12
N VAL A 357 -8.97 -0.14 -28.73
CA VAL A 357 -9.54 -0.96 -27.68
C VAL A 357 -9.53 -0.08 -26.45
N PRO A 358 -10.70 0.27 -25.89
CA PRO A 358 -10.76 1.22 -24.78
C PRO A 358 -9.91 0.67 -23.64
N LEU A 359 -9.09 1.56 -23.07
CA LEU A 359 -8.27 1.22 -21.91
C LEU A 359 -9.16 0.75 -20.77
N LEU A 360 -8.74 -0.32 -20.10
CA LEU A 360 -9.49 -0.85 -18.98
C LEU A 360 -9.44 0.12 -17.81
N ARG A 361 -10.58 0.27 -17.13
CA ARG A 361 -10.68 1.11 -15.94
C ARG A 361 -9.88 0.50 -14.79
N HIS A 362 -9.31 1.36 -13.95
CA HIS A 362 -8.58 0.93 -12.76
C HIS A 362 -9.01 1.73 -11.52
N TYR A 363 -8.92 1.10 -10.36
CA TYR A 363 -9.30 1.65 -9.04
C TYR A 363 -8.08 1.59 -8.14
N ALA A 364 -7.57 2.74 -7.69
CA ALA A 364 -6.29 2.83 -6.98
C ALA A 364 -5.13 2.04 -7.67
N HIS A 365 -5.08 2.16 -9.00
CA HIS A 365 -4.17 1.46 -9.93
C HIS A 365 -4.40 -0.05 -10.11
N VAL A 366 -5.46 -0.61 -9.54
CA VAL A 366 -5.84 -2.01 -9.73
C VAL A 366 -6.80 -2.13 -10.90
N CYS A 367 -6.40 -2.91 -11.90
CA CYS A 367 -7.22 -3.21 -13.07
C CYS A 367 -7.74 -4.65 -12.93
N SER A 368 -9.02 -4.79 -12.58
CA SER A 368 -9.68 -6.09 -12.49
C SER A 368 -10.84 -6.15 -13.47
N VAL A 369 -10.84 -7.17 -14.33
CA VAL A 369 -11.86 -7.37 -15.38
C VAL A 369 -12.95 -8.38 -14.96
N ASN A 370 -12.81 -8.99 -13.79
CA ASN A 370 -13.69 -10.06 -13.31
C ASN A 370 -14.35 -9.76 -11.97
N ILE A 371 -14.23 -8.52 -11.46
CA ILE A 371 -14.90 -8.05 -10.25
C ILE A 371 -15.82 -6.91 -10.63
N ASN A 372 -16.96 -6.81 -9.95
CA ASN A 372 -17.97 -5.79 -10.21
C ASN A 372 -17.39 -4.36 -10.02
N GLU A 373 -17.53 -3.51 -11.04
CA GLU A 373 -17.01 -2.14 -11.02
C GLU A 373 -17.58 -1.29 -9.89
N THR A 374 -18.87 -1.41 -9.57
CA THR A 374 -19.50 -0.66 -8.47
C THR A 374 -18.92 -1.04 -7.11
N ILE A 375 -18.59 -2.32 -6.91
CA ILE A 375 -17.93 -2.78 -5.67
C ILE A 375 -16.53 -2.16 -5.56
N LEU A 376 -15.77 -2.13 -6.65
CA LEU A 376 -14.42 -1.54 -6.68
C LEU A 376 -14.45 -0.02 -6.50
N GLU A 377 -15.41 0.67 -7.12
CA GLU A 377 -15.67 2.10 -6.91
C GLU A 377 -15.94 2.39 -5.44
N ASN A 378 -16.85 1.64 -4.83
CA ASN A 378 -17.23 1.82 -3.43
C ASN A 378 -16.07 1.51 -2.47
N ALA A 379 -15.23 0.52 -2.78
CA ALA A 379 -14.01 0.25 -2.02
C ALA A 379 -13.01 1.42 -2.12
N GLU A 380 -12.80 1.99 -3.30
CA GLU A 380 -11.93 3.16 -3.50
C GLU A 380 -12.47 4.40 -2.76
N LEU A 381 -13.79 4.61 -2.80
CA LEU A 381 -14.49 5.65 -2.04
C LEU A 381 -14.32 5.45 -0.53
N CYS A 382 -14.45 4.22 -0.02
CA CYS A 382 -14.23 3.89 1.38
C CYS A 382 -12.83 4.34 1.85
N GLY A 383 -11.79 3.95 1.12
CA GLY A 383 -10.42 4.35 1.42
C GLY A 383 -10.22 5.87 1.40
N THR A 384 -10.72 6.51 0.35
CA THR A 384 -10.63 7.97 0.18
C THR A 384 -11.36 8.72 1.30
N ASN A 385 -12.54 8.27 1.70
CA ASN A 385 -13.34 8.91 2.75
C ASN A 385 -12.70 8.77 4.12
N LEU A 386 -12.13 7.61 4.46
CA LEU A 386 -11.39 7.47 5.71
C LEU A 386 -10.17 8.40 5.74
N ALA A 387 -9.44 8.51 4.63
CA ALA A 387 -8.34 9.46 4.52
C ALA A 387 -8.81 10.90 4.78
N VAL A 388 -9.90 11.35 4.13
CA VAL A 388 -10.48 12.68 4.36
C VAL A 388 -10.88 12.88 5.83
N LYS A 389 -11.46 11.86 6.47
CA LYS A 389 -11.82 11.88 7.90
C LYS A 389 -10.59 12.14 8.76
N LEU A 390 -9.48 11.41 8.53
CA LEU A 390 -8.23 11.63 9.27
C LEU A 390 -7.63 13.03 9.03
N MET A 391 -7.72 13.57 7.81
CA MET A 391 -7.26 14.92 7.51
C MET A 391 -8.04 15.97 8.31
N GLN A 392 -9.37 15.82 8.40
CA GLN A 392 -10.23 16.68 9.21
C GLN A 392 -9.94 16.58 10.72
N MET A 393 -9.42 15.43 11.18
CA MET A 393 -8.98 15.21 12.57
C MET A 393 -7.57 15.76 12.85
N GLY A 394 -6.90 16.36 11.87
CA GLY A 394 -5.58 16.98 12.05
C GLY A 394 -4.39 16.17 11.53
N ALA A 395 -4.61 15.16 10.67
CA ALA A 395 -3.49 14.48 9.99
C ALA A 395 -2.57 15.45 9.23
N ASP A 396 -3.11 16.53 8.68
CA ASP A 396 -2.33 17.57 7.97
C ASP A 396 -1.19 18.13 8.83
N SER A 397 -1.47 18.46 10.09
CA SER A 397 -0.47 18.99 11.02
C SER A 397 0.63 17.96 11.32
N ILE A 398 0.27 16.69 11.42
CA ILE A 398 1.25 15.61 11.63
C ILE A 398 2.11 15.42 10.38
N LEU A 399 1.50 15.46 9.19
CA LEU A 399 2.21 15.37 7.91
C LEU A 399 3.18 16.54 7.73
N GLU A 400 2.78 17.76 8.08
CA GLU A 400 3.66 18.92 8.07
C GLU A 400 4.85 18.76 9.01
N GLU A 401 4.63 18.29 10.24
CA GLU A 401 5.70 18.00 11.21
C GLU A 401 6.72 17.01 10.62
N ILE A 402 6.23 15.91 10.02
CA ILE A 402 7.09 14.90 9.39
C ILE A 402 7.90 15.52 8.25
N ARG A 403 7.26 16.31 7.37
CA ARG A 403 7.95 16.98 6.25
C ARG A 403 9.03 17.93 6.74
N HIS A 404 8.78 18.69 7.81
CA HIS A 404 9.79 19.56 8.43
C HIS A 404 10.95 18.75 9.01
N ASN A 405 10.69 17.69 9.76
CA ASN A 405 11.72 16.86 10.39
C ASN A 405 12.60 16.12 9.37
N ILE A 406 12.03 15.68 8.25
CA ILE A 406 12.80 15.09 7.13
C ILE A 406 13.68 16.14 6.44
N THR A 407 13.25 17.41 6.38
CA THR A 407 14.00 18.50 5.71
C THR A 407 15.10 19.09 6.60
N ILE A 408 14.90 19.10 7.92
CA ILE A 408 15.81 19.73 8.89
C ILE A 408 16.94 18.81 9.34
N THR A 409 16.81 17.48 9.18
CA THR A 409 17.90 16.54 9.48
C THR A 409 18.84 16.48 8.28
N PRO A 410 20.04 17.14 8.30
CA PRO A 410 21.00 16.96 7.24
C PRO A 410 21.55 15.53 7.36
N ILE A 411 21.70 14.90 6.19
CA ILE A 411 22.22 13.54 5.97
C ILE A 411 23.54 13.31 6.71
#